data_AF-A0A2T3B197-F1
#
_entry.id   AF-A0A2T3B197-F1
#
_cell.length_a   1.000
_cell.length_b   1.000
_cell.length_c   1.000
_cell.angle_alpha   90.00
_cell.angle_beta   90.00
_cell.angle_gamma   90.00
#
_symmetry.space_group_name_H-M   'P 1'
#
loop_
_entity.id
_entity.type
_entity.pdbx_description
1 polymer ?
#
loop_
_entity_poly.entity_id
_entity_poly.type
_entity_poly.pdbx_seq_one_letter_code
_entity_poly.pdbx_strand_id
1 'polypeptide(L)'
;MYSTGPVNLLVWPIPAGREDSIIRLTAFGQKARNALYISRIFRVELTTEKKIQRIWDEIMKDYGWISSAEKMGLKPILVGHGLYCLCYGPPEKECYLVLADGDWDGDLRYERPNILDCLLRHDFNKETNEVTFKNSNIILNIGAQIAARDCITAPPRKLFSKRVVSSATLVWGETALRKISRHDVTGARQKVTLDSVSRNCFFELSDKNWRWDQLFQDPSTLHDPFTRHSPFTRYPNPAKRRIT
;
A
#
# COMPACT_ATOMS: atom_id res chain seq x y z
N MET A 1 28.58 29.41 91.39
CA MET A 1 27.26 29.39 90.71
C MET A 1 27.15 30.69 89.93
N TYR A 2 27.40 30.64 88.62
CA TYR A 2 27.37 31.82 87.75
C TYR A 2 26.10 31.78 86.90
N SER A 3 25.30 32.83 87.03
CA SER A 3 24.06 33.08 86.31
C SER A 3 24.38 33.87 85.05
N THR A 4 24.19 33.28 83.88
CA THR A 4 24.28 33.95 82.57
C THR A 4 22.88 34.31 82.10
N GLY A 5 22.59 35.60 82.01
CA GLY A 5 21.36 36.12 81.41
C GLY A 5 21.40 36.10 79.87
N PRO A 6 20.25 36.06 79.18
CA PRO A 6 20.19 36.25 77.75
C PRO A 6 19.85 37.68 77.33
N VAL A 7 20.47 38.08 76.22
CA VAL A 7 20.35 39.34 75.49
C VAL A 7 19.15 39.27 74.52
N ASN A 8 18.47 40.40 74.38
CA ASN A 8 17.34 40.62 73.47
C ASN A 8 17.67 40.37 71.99
N LEU A 9 16.75 39.73 71.26
CA LEU A 9 16.63 39.82 69.80
C LEU A 9 15.18 40.20 69.44
N LEU A 10 15.05 41.42 68.90
CA LEU A 10 13.83 41.99 68.34
C LEU A 10 13.93 41.87 66.82
N VAL A 11 13.06 41.08 66.17
CA VAL A 11 12.82 41.18 64.72
C VAL A 11 11.35 40.87 64.38
N TRP A 12 10.63 41.97 64.07
CA TRP A 12 9.55 42.25 63.12
C TRP A 12 8.38 41.27 62.82
N PRO A 13 7.13 41.82 62.71
CA PRO A 13 5.93 41.06 62.36
C PRO A 13 5.82 40.77 60.86
N ILE A 14 5.28 39.59 60.54
CA ILE A 14 4.86 39.17 59.20
C ILE A 14 3.46 39.78 58.92
N PRO A 15 3.24 40.49 57.79
CA PRO A 15 1.88 40.88 57.41
C PRO A 15 1.14 39.68 56.81
N ALA A 16 -0.01 39.37 57.41
CA ALA A 16 -1.02 38.50 56.83
C ALA A 16 -1.66 39.19 55.61
N GLY A 17 -1.77 38.47 54.48
CA GLY A 17 -2.57 38.95 53.36
C GLY A 17 -2.39 38.19 52.06
N ARG A 18 -3.48 37.54 51.64
CA ARG A 18 -3.79 36.97 50.31
C ARG A 18 -3.25 35.58 49.99
N GLU A 19 -3.90 34.59 50.59
CA GLU A 19 -4.28 33.38 49.86
C GLU A 19 -5.53 33.66 48.99
N ASP A 20 -5.81 32.76 48.05
CA ASP A 20 -6.94 32.75 47.10
C ASP A 20 -6.73 33.45 45.75
N SER A 21 -5.83 32.92 44.90
CA SER A 21 -6.06 32.88 43.43
C SER A 21 -5.00 32.11 42.61
N ILE A 22 -4.50 30.95 43.06
CA ILE A 22 -3.64 30.10 42.19
C ILE A 22 -3.98 28.61 42.30
N ILE A 23 -5.26 28.22 42.30
CA ILE A 23 -5.63 26.81 42.07
C ILE A 23 -6.95 26.73 41.27
N ARG A 24 -7.02 27.35 40.08
CA ARG A 24 -8.11 27.09 39.11
C ARG A 24 -7.66 27.09 37.64
N LEU A 25 -6.38 26.79 37.35
CA LEU A 25 -5.85 26.71 35.98
C LEU A 25 -5.28 25.35 35.57
N THR A 26 -5.51 24.29 36.34
CA THR A 26 -4.99 22.93 36.02
C THR A 26 -6.07 21.90 35.66
N ALA A 27 -7.36 22.20 35.83
CA ALA A 27 -8.43 21.24 35.53
C ALA A 27 -8.91 21.26 34.06
N PHE A 28 -8.82 22.40 33.37
CA PHE A 28 -9.27 22.51 31.97
C PHE A 28 -8.24 22.01 30.95
N GLY A 29 -6.94 22.13 31.24
CA GLY A 29 -5.87 21.64 30.37
C GLY A 29 -5.78 20.10 30.31
N GLN A 30 -6.12 19.42 31.40
CA GLN A 30 -6.09 17.95 31.48
C GLN A 30 -7.25 17.31 30.70
N LYS A 31 -8.45 17.90 30.74
CA LYS A 31 -9.62 17.42 29.98
C LYS A 31 -9.42 17.57 28.46
N ALA A 32 -8.83 18.68 28.00
CA ALA A 32 -8.54 18.88 26.57
C ALA A 32 -7.43 17.94 26.06
N ARG A 33 -6.40 17.67 26.86
CA ARG A 33 -5.34 16.70 26.53
C ARG A 33 -5.86 15.26 26.52
N ASN A 34 -6.74 14.90 27.45
CA ASN A 34 -7.38 13.59 27.46
C ASN A 34 -8.37 13.44 26.30
N ALA A 35 -9.12 14.48 25.92
CA ALA A 35 -9.98 14.44 24.74
C ALA A 35 -9.18 14.31 23.43
N LEU A 36 -8.02 14.97 23.32
CA LEU A 36 -7.11 14.81 22.16
C LEU A 36 -6.45 13.42 22.13
N TYR A 37 -6.04 12.88 23.28
CA TYR A 37 -5.46 11.54 23.40
C TYR A 37 -6.50 10.45 23.11
N ILE A 38 -7.71 10.59 23.65
CA ILE A 38 -8.87 9.75 23.35
C ILE A 38 -9.25 9.92 21.89
N SER A 39 -9.22 11.10 21.27
CA SER A 39 -9.46 11.24 19.82
C SER A 39 -8.35 10.63 18.94
N ARG A 40 -7.14 10.42 19.47
CA ARG A 40 -6.03 9.74 18.78
C ARG A 40 -6.12 8.22 18.93
N ILE A 41 -6.66 7.73 20.04
CA ILE A 41 -6.95 6.31 20.30
C ILE A 41 -8.29 5.89 19.68
N PHE A 42 -9.28 6.80 19.67
CA PHE A 42 -10.62 6.65 19.10
C PHE A 42 -10.79 7.27 17.70
N ARG A 43 -9.73 7.86 17.12
CA ARG A 43 -9.32 7.51 15.74
C ARG A 43 -8.81 6.07 15.77
N VAL A 44 -9.69 5.20 16.29
CA VAL A 44 -9.72 3.77 16.13
C VAL A 44 -9.30 3.60 14.70
N GLU A 45 -8.13 3.01 14.53
CA GLU A 45 -7.76 2.36 13.29
C GLU A 45 -9.06 1.80 12.73
N LEU A 46 -9.62 2.41 11.67
CA LEU A 46 -10.31 1.60 10.69
C LEU A 46 -9.38 0.43 10.53
N THR A 47 -9.79 -0.74 11.06
CA THR A 47 -8.91 -1.89 11.17
C THR A 47 -8.26 -2.02 9.81
N THR A 48 -6.96 -2.30 9.77
CA THR A 48 -6.20 -2.32 8.50
C THR A 48 -6.97 -3.06 7.41
N GLU A 49 -7.73 -4.09 7.80
CA GLU A 49 -8.81 -4.75 7.07
C GLU A 49 -9.87 -3.84 6.42
N LYS A 50 -10.62 -3.00 7.16
CA LYS A 50 -11.63 -2.09 6.58
C LYS A 50 -11.02 -1.10 5.59
N LYS A 51 -9.79 -0.62 5.84
CA LYS A 51 -9.10 0.26 4.88
C LYS A 51 -8.73 -0.48 3.60
N ILE A 52 -8.27 -1.71 3.74
CA ILE A 52 -7.89 -2.56 2.61
C ILE A 52 -9.10 -2.98 1.79
N GLN A 53 -10.20 -3.35 2.45
CA GLN A 53 -11.46 -3.65 1.76
C GLN A 53 -11.92 -2.45 0.94
N ARG A 54 -11.84 -1.25 1.53
CA ARG A 54 -12.18 -0.01 0.82
C ARG A 54 -11.38 0.21 -0.46
N ILE A 55 -10.11 -0.22 -0.53
CA ILE A 55 -9.32 -0.10 -1.79
C ILE A 55 -9.97 -0.91 -2.90
N TRP A 56 -10.41 -2.14 -2.59
CA TRP A 56 -11.13 -2.97 -3.55
C TRP A 56 -12.48 -2.37 -3.90
N ASP A 57 -13.19 -1.79 -2.93
CA ASP A 57 -14.49 -1.13 -3.15
C ASP A 57 -14.37 0.17 -3.97
N GLU A 58 -13.20 0.81 -3.99
CA GLU A 58 -12.89 1.97 -4.84
C GLU A 58 -12.58 1.57 -6.30
N ILE A 59 -12.44 0.28 -6.58
CA ILE A 59 -12.13 -0.29 -7.90
C ILE A 59 -13.32 -1.09 -8.45
N MET A 60 -13.90 -1.96 -7.62
CA MET A 60 -14.91 -2.93 -8.00
C MET A 60 -16.31 -2.41 -7.68
N LYS A 61 -17.20 -2.43 -8.68
CA LYS A 61 -18.65 -2.21 -8.52
C LYS A 61 -19.31 -3.45 -7.91
N ASP A 62 -18.86 -4.62 -8.33
CA ASP A 62 -19.24 -5.92 -7.81
C ASP A 62 -18.04 -6.89 -7.93
N TYR A 63 -18.12 -8.05 -7.28
CA TYR A 63 -17.00 -9.01 -7.23
C TYR A 63 -17.21 -10.23 -8.13
N GLY A 64 -18.03 -10.13 -9.19
CA GLY A 64 -18.32 -11.27 -10.08
C GLY A 64 -17.07 -11.83 -10.76
N TRP A 65 -16.21 -10.95 -11.28
CA TRP A 65 -14.93 -11.34 -11.89
C TRP A 65 -13.97 -11.97 -10.87
N ILE A 66 -13.83 -11.37 -9.68
CA ILE A 66 -13.00 -11.92 -8.59
C ILE A 66 -13.50 -13.31 -8.19
N SER A 67 -14.81 -13.48 -8.04
CA SER A 67 -15.41 -14.78 -7.71
C SER A 67 -15.10 -15.86 -8.76
N SER A 68 -14.98 -15.46 -10.03
CA SER A 68 -14.61 -16.37 -11.12
C SER A 68 -13.14 -16.76 -11.05
N ALA A 69 -12.25 -15.81 -10.76
CA ALA A 69 -10.83 -16.09 -10.48
C ALA A 69 -10.68 -17.05 -9.28
N GLU A 70 -11.43 -16.83 -8.20
CA GLU A 70 -11.37 -17.69 -7.01
C GLU A 70 -11.83 -19.13 -7.29
N LYS A 71 -12.85 -19.33 -8.14
CA LYS A 71 -13.28 -20.67 -8.58
C LYS A 71 -12.19 -21.41 -9.35
N MET A 72 -11.29 -20.68 -10.02
CA MET A 72 -10.11 -21.23 -10.69
C MET A 72 -8.92 -21.42 -9.74
N GLY A 73 -9.09 -21.13 -8.43
CA GLY A 73 -8.03 -21.23 -7.44
C GLY A 73 -7.02 -20.07 -7.49
N LEU A 74 -7.37 -18.99 -8.18
CA LEU A 74 -6.54 -17.80 -8.33
C LEU A 74 -6.91 -16.74 -7.29
N LYS A 75 -5.94 -15.89 -6.94
CA LYS A 75 -6.13 -14.76 -6.04
C LYS A 75 -5.63 -13.48 -6.70
N PRO A 76 -6.54 -12.58 -7.13
CA PRO A 76 -6.15 -11.30 -7.68
C PRO A 76 -5.27 -10.50 -6.72
N ILE A 77 -4.28 -9.80 -7.26
CA ILE A 77 -3.26 -9.03 -6.55
C ILE A 77 -3.19 -7.64 -7.17
N LEU A 78 -3.39 -6.61 -6.36
CA LEU A 78 -3.04 -5.24 -6.72
C LEU A 78 -1.56 -5.01 -6.45
N VAL A 79 -0.87 -4.37 -7.39
CA VAL A 79 0.56 -4.11 -7.34
C VAL A 79 0.80 -2.62 -7.56
N GLY A 80 1.54 -1.98 -6.66
CA GLY A 80 1.97 -0.59 -6.85
C GLY A 80 2.27 0.13 -5.54
N HIS A 81 3.19 1.10 -5.59
CA HIS A 81 3.52 1.93 -4.44
C HIS A 81 2.32 2.76 -3.94
N GLY A 82 1.40 3.11 -4.85
CA GLY A 82 0.19 3.87 -4.53
C GLY A 82 -0.71 3.25 -3.45
N LEU A 83 -0.62 1.93 -3.23
CA LEU A 83 -1.32 1.25 -2.12
C LEU A 83 -0.95 1.82 -0.74
N TYR A 84 0.31 2.21 -0.53
CA TYR A 84 0.70 2.86 0.73
C TYR A 84 -0.01 4.20 0.91
N CYS A 85 -0.21 4.94 -0.17
CA CYS A 85 -0.87 6.24 -0.16
C CYS A 85 -2.37 6.08 0.13
N LEU A 86 -3.02 5.07 -0.44
CA LEU A 86 -4.41 4.75 -0.16
C LEU A 86 -4.63 4.31 1.30
N CYS A 87 -3.71 3.55 1.90
CA CYS A 87 -3.85 3.04 3.27
C CYS A 87 -3.43 4.04 4.37
N TYR A 88 -2.34 4.78 4.13
CA TYR A 88 -1.62 5.53 5.18
C TYR A 88 -1.34 6.99 4.82
N GLY A 89 -1.43 7.35 3.54
CA GLY A 89 -1.03 8.66 3.05
C GLY A 89 -2.19 9.66 2.95
N PRO A 90 -1.85 10.94 2.73
CA PRO A 90 -2.82 11.86 2.16
C PRO A 90 -3.20 11.38 0.74
N PRO A 91 -4.39 11.70 0.25
CA PRO A 91 -4.75 11.41 -1.14
C PRO A 91 -3.71 12.07 -2.07
N GLU A 92 -2.89 11.24 -2.74
CA GLU A 92 -1.98 11.73 -3.78
C GLU A 92 -2.76 12.22 -5.00
N LYS A 93 -2.09 12.93 -5.92
CA LYS A 93 -2.74 13.34 -7.17
C LYS A 93 -3.14 12.15 -8.05
N GLU A 94 -2.37 11.06 -8.03
CA GLU A 94 -2.56 9.91 -8.89
C GLU A 94 -2.00 8.65 -8.23
N CYS A 95 -2.78 7.58 -8.20
CA CYS A 95 -2.43 6.28 -7.64
C CYS A 95 -2.40 5.25 -8.76
N TYR A 96 -1.21 4.92 -9.25
CA TYR A 96 -1.04 3.93 -10.31
C TYR A 96 -0.89 2.53 -9.73
N LEU A 97 -1.76 1.61 -10.17
CA LEU A 97 -1.80 0.22 -9.76
C LEU A 97 -1.82 -0.69 -10.99
N VAL A 98 -1.36 -1.92 -10.82
CA VAL A 98 -1.57 -3.03 -11.77
C VAL A 98 -2.37 -4.11 -11.09
N LEU A 99 -3.33 -4.70 -11.81
CA LEU A 99 -4.01 -5.92 -11.41
C LEU A 99 -3.29 -7.14 -12.01
N ALA A 100 -2.84 -8.04 -11.15
CA ALA A 100 -2.33 -9.36 -11.52
C ALA A 100 -3.23 -10.45 -10.92
N ASP A 101 -3.23 -11.66 -11.47
CA ASP A 101 -4.08 -12.77 -11.02
C ASP A 101 -3.33 -14.10 -10.90
N GLY A 102 -2.12 -14.19 -11.45
CA GLY A 102 -1.36 -15.44 -11.48
C GLY A 102 -1.98 -16.49 -12.42
N ASP A 103 -2.86 -16.08 -13.33
CA ASP A 103 -3.45 -16.94 -14.35
C ASP A 103 -2.46 -17.20 -15.49
N TRP A 104 -1.60 -18.22 -15.34
CA TRP A 104 -0.59 -18.53 -16.35
C TRP A 104 -1.16 -19.23 -17.59
N ASP A 105 -2.18 -20.07 -17.40
CA ASP A 105 -2.77 -20.88 -18.47
C ASP A 105 -3.73 -20.05 -19.34
N GLY A 106 -4.40 -19.10 -18.70
CA GLY A 106 -5.85 -19.18 -18.73
C GLY A 106 -6.75 -18.95 -19.94
N ASP A 107 -7.96 -19.45 -19.84
CA ASP A 107 -8.84 -19.46 -18.68
C ASP A 107 -9.33 -18.07 -18.28
N LEU A 108 -8.67 -17.29 -17.42
CA LEU A 108 -9.30 -16.05 -16.91
C LEU A 108 -9.52 -14.98 -17.99
N ARG A 109 -8.75 -15.00 -19.09
CA ARG A 109 -8.97 -14.11 -20.25
C ARG A 109 -10.30 -14.34 -20.96
N TYR A 110 -10.93 -15.50 -20.82
CA TYR A 110 -12.26 -15.75 -21.42
C TYR A 110 -13.37 -15.07 -20.61
N GLU A 111 -13.09 -14.75 -19.35
CA GLU A 111 -13.92 -13.89 -18.49
C GLU A 111 -13.65 -12.39 -18.73
N ARG A 112 -12.91 -12.02 -19.80
CA ARG A 112 -12.52 -10.63 -20.08
C ARG A 112 -13.68 -9.64 -20.24
N PRO A 113 -14.82 -9.97 -20.89
CA PRO A 113 -15.97 -9.07 -20.89
C PRO A 113 -16.42 -8.74 -19.46
N ASN A 114 -16.27 -9.68 -18.54
CA ASN A 114 -16.74 -9.55 -17.17
C ASN A 114 -15.88 -8.60 -16.34
N ILE A 115 -14.57 -8.44 -16.61
CA ILE A 115 -13.76 -7.55 -15.75
C ILE A 115 -14.22 -6.10 -15.84
N LEU A 116 -14.31 -5.53 -17.05
CA LEU A 116 -14.69 -4.12 -17.24
C LEU A 116 -16.10 -3.86 -16.68
N ASP A 117 -17.02 -4.82 -16.85
CA ASP A 117 -18.37 -4.71 -16.32
C ASP A 117 -18.42 -4.76 -14.78
N CYS A 118 -17.47 -5.44 -14.13
CA CYS A 118 -17.35 -5.49 -12.66
C CYS A 118 -16.67 -4.25 -12.07
N LEU A 119 -16.01 -3.41 -12.88
CA LEU A 119 -15.34 -2.20 -12.39
C LEU A 119 -16.36 -1.07 -12.12
N LEU A 120 -16.02 -0.20 -11.17
CA LEU A 120 -16.74 1.06 -10.97
C LEU A 120 -16.69 1.95 -12.22
N ARG A 121 -17.53 3.00 -12.26
CA ARG A 121 -17.61 3.92 -13.40
C ARG A 121 -16.23 4.50 -13.75
N HIS A 122 -15.79 4.20 -14.97
CA HIS A 122 -14.43 4.46 -15.41
C HIS A 122 -14.36 4.94 -16.87
N ASP A 123 -13.17 5.34 -17.29
CA ASP A 123 -12.76 5.48 -18.69
C ASP A 123 -11.64 4.47 -18.97
N PHE A 124 -11.74 3.73 -20.08
CA PHE A 124 -10.77 2.69 -20.45
C PHE A 124 -9.94 3.12 -21.65
N ASN A 125 -8.61 3.16 -21.47
CA ASN A 125 -7.65 3.38 -22.54
C ASN A 125 -7.20 2.03 -23.12
N LYS A 126 -7.67 1.75 -24.34
CA LYS A 126 -7.36 0.50 -25.07
C LYS A 126 -5.89 0.38 -25.48
N GLU A 127 -5.17 1.48 -25.64
CA GLU A 127 -3.77 1.47 -26.07
C GLU A 127 -2.84 1.06 -24.93
N THR A 128 -3.12 1.54 -23.72
CA THR A 128 -2.29 1.28 -22.53
C THR A 128 -2.87 0.18 -21.63
N ASN A 129 -4.10 -0.27 -21.89
CA ASN A 129 -4.90 -1.12 -21.02
C ASN A 129 -5.08 -0.54 -19.60
N GLU A 130 -5.08 0.79 -19.49
CA GLU A 130 -5.29 1.52 -18.24
C GLU A 130 -6.77 1.91 -18.09
N VAL A 131 -7.28 1.77 -16.87
CA VAL A 131 -8.62 2.18 -16.44
C VAL A 131 -8.48 3.33 -15.46
N THR A 132 -9.11 4.46 -15.77
CA THR A 132 -9.14 5.64 -14.89
C THR A 132 -10.52 5.77 -14.26
N PHE A 133 -10.59 5.77 -12.93
CA PHE A 133 -11.86 5.84 -12.20
C PHE A 133 -12.29 7.30 -11.98
N LYS A 134 -13.56 7.63 -12.24
CA LYS A 134 -14.02 9.04 -12.24
C LYS A 134 -14.07 9.70 -10.86
N ASN A 135 -14.28 8.88 -9.83
CA ASN A 135 -14.49 9.34 -8.45
C ASN A 135 -13.31 9.01 -7.54
N SER A 136 -12.20 8.51 -8.10
CA SER A 136 -10.97 8.26 -7.36
C SER A 136 -9.77 8.76 -8.18
N ASN A 137 -8.62 8.82 -7.54
CA ASN A 137 -7.35 9.15 -8.20
C ASN A 137 -6.64 7.89 -8.71
N ILE A 138 -7.34 6.76 -8.81
CA ILE A 138 -6.75 5.46 -9.16
C ILE A 138 -6.69 5.32 -10.68
N ILE A 139 -5.52 4.92 -11.16
CA ILE A 139 -5.31 4.39 -12.50
C ILE A 139 -4.93 2.93 -12.36
N LEU A 140 -5.76 2.03 -12.89
CA LEU A 140 -5.54 0.60 -12.82
C LEU A 140 -5.18 0.05 -14.19
N ASN A 141 -3.99 -0.52 -14.33
CA ASN A 141 -3.62 -1.27 -15.52
C ASN A 141 -4.12 -2.72 -15.38
N ILE A 142 -4.95 -3.13 -16.33
CA ILE A 142 -5.55 -4.47 -16.42
C ILE A 142 -5.01 -5.25 -17.63
N GLY A 143 -3.80 -4.91 -18.07
CA GLY A 143 -3.17 -5.53 -19.25
C GLY A 143 -3.02 -7.03 -19.10
N ALA A 144 -2.77 -7.54 -17.89
CA ALA A 144 -2.65 -8.97 -17.61
C ALA A 144 -3.94 -9.76 -17.89
N GLN A 145 -5.09 -9.13 -17.68
CA GLN A 145 -6.42 -9.74 -17.86
C GLN A 145 -6.90 -9.67 -19.31
N ILE A 146 -6.21 -8.86 -20.12
CA ILE A 146 -6.63 -8.49 -21.47
C ILE A 146 -5.70 -9.08 -22.54
N ALA A 147 -4.38 -9.06 -22.31
CA ALA A 147 -3.36 -9.36 -23.30
C ALA A 147 -2.57 -10.64 -22.95
N ALA A 148 -1.52 -10.92 -23.74
CA ALA A 148 -0.63 -12.05 -23.51
C ALA A 148 0.07 -11.97 -22.14
N ARG A 149 0.28 -13.12 -21.53
CA ARG A 149 0.47 -13.30 -20.07
C ARG A 149 1.90 -13.22 -19.57
N ASP A 150 2.84 -13.51 -20.46
CA ASP A 150 4.23 -13.72 -20.07
C ASP A 150 4.86 -12.42 -19.52
N CYS A 151 4.30 -11.26 -19.88
CA CYS A 151 4.65 -9.97 -19.33
C CYS A 151 3.43 -9.07 -19.15
N ILE A 152 3.41 -8.33 -18.04
CA ILE A 152 2.47 -7.24 -17.87
C ILE A 152 3.08 -5.99 -18.49
N THR A 153 2.45 -5.51 -19.55
CA THR A 153 2.84 -4.26 -20.21
C THR A 153 2.37 -3.08 -19.37
N ALA A 154 3.28 -2.52 -18.57
CA ALA A 154 3.04 -1.37 -17.71
C ALA A 154 4.39 -0.66 -17.46
N PRO A 155 4.43 0.68 -17.40
CA PRO A 155 5.64 1.43 -17.11
C PRO A 155 6.13 1.12 -15.68
N PRO A 156 7.20 0.32 -15.49
CA PRO A 156 7.57 -0.18 -14.17
C PRO A 156 7.89 0.94 -13.17
N ARG A 157 8.40 2.07 -13.66
CA ARG A 157 8.69 3.25 -12.84
C ARG A 157 7.47 3.77 -12.09
N LYS A 158 6.24 3.62 -12.63
CA LYS A 158 5.00 4.02 -11.94
C LYS A 158 4.65 3.08 -10.78
N LEU A 159 5.20 1.86 -10.74
CA LEU A 159 4.93 0.88 -9.68
C LEU A 159 5.76 1.12 -8.41
N PHE A 160 6.81 1.93 -8.48
CA PHE A 160 7.71 2.19 -7.36
C PHE A 160 7.51 3.58 -6.75
N SER A 161 8.03 3.75 -5.54
CA SER A 161 8.24 5.07 -4.96
C SER A 161 9.15 5.93 -5.85
N LYS A 162 8.90 7.25 -5.87
CA LYS A 162 9.70 8.21 -6.63
C LYS A 162 11.17 8.27 -6.21
N ARG A 163 11.49 7.86 -4.98
CA ARG A 163 12.83 8.02 -4.37
C ARG A 163 13.61 6.72 -4.26
N VAL A 164 12.93 5.60 -4.14
CA VAL A 164 13.54 4.30 -3.84
C VAL A 164 12.81 3.19 -4.56
N VAL A 165 13.50 2.08 -4.85
CA VAL A 165 12.87 0.86 -5.36
C VAL A 165 12.10 0.20 -4.21
N SER A 166 10.86 0.64 -4.04
CA SER A 166 9.90 0.11 -3.07
C SER A 166 8.51 0.18 -3.65
N SER A 167 7.79 -0.92 -3.58
CA SER A 167 6.39 -1.04 -3.98
C SER A 167 5.61 -1.78 -2.89
N ALA A 168 4.34 -2.07 -3.16
CA ALA A 168 3.50 -2.88 -2.30
C ALA A 168 2.63 -3.80 -3.15
N THR A 169 2.15 -4.87 -2.52
CA THR A 169 1.09 -5.71 -3.03
C THR A 169 -0.05 -5.82 -2.04
N LEU A 170 -1.25 -5.99 -2.58
CA LEU A 170 -2.45 -6.30 -1.83
C LEU A 170 -3.16 -7.46 -2.50
N VAL A 171 -3.14 -8.62 -1.84
CA VAL A 171 -3.82 -9.84 -2.31
C VAL A 171 -5.28 -9.81 -1.88
N TRP A 172 -6.18 -10.22 -2.76
CA TRP A 172 -7.60 -10.33 -2.44
C TRP A 172 -7.86 -11.25 -1.24
N GLY A 173 -8.66 -10.77 -0.29
CA GLY A 173 -8.98 -11.46 0.96
C GLY A 173 -7.88 -11.38 2.04
N GLU A 174 -6.77 -10.68 1.79
CA GLU A 174 -5.79 -10.37 2.84
C GLU A 174 -6.08 -9.04 3.52
N THR A 175 -5.67 -8.93 4.77
CA THR A 175 -5.92 -7.78 5.64
C THR A 175 -4.68 -6.92 5.87
N ALA A 176 -3.60 -7.16 5.10
CA ALA A 176 -2.36 -6.41 5.19
C ALA A 176 -1.71 -6.20 3.82
N LEU A 177 -1.07 -5.05 3.64
CA LEU A 177 -0.19 -4.81 2.50
C LEU A 177 1.12 -5.57 2.69
N ARG A 178 1.60 -6.22 1.63
CA ARG A 178 2.93 -6.81 1.60
C ARG A 178 3.90 -5.82 0.97
N LYS A 179 5.03 -5.59 1.62
CA LYS A 179 6.08 -4.70 1.10
C LYS A 179 6.89 -5.43 0.03
N ILE A 180 7.08 -4.78 -1.13
CA ILE A 180 8.09 -5.17 -2.10
C ILE A 180 9.27 -4.22 -1.93
N SER A 181 10.39 -4.75 -1.46
CA SER A 181 11.65 -4.03 -1.33
C SER A 181 12.54 -4.26 -2.55
N ARG A 182 13.64 -3.51 -2.65
CA ARG A 182 14.67 -3.73 -3.68
C ARG A 182 15.23 -5.17 -3.73
N HIS A 183 15.10 -5.95 -2.65
CA HIS A 183 15.60 -7.32 -2.58
C HIS A 183 14.63 -8.33 -3.20
N ASP A 184 13.36 -7.94 -3.35
CA ASP A 184 12.28 -8.74 -3.93
C ASP A 184 12.11 -8.46 -5.44
N VAL A 185 12.93 -7.55 -5.97
CA VAL A 185 12.95 -7.17 -7.38
C VAL A 185 14.15 -7.81 -8.06
N THR A 186 13.89 -8.69 -9.02
CA THR A 186 14.95 -9.36 -9.79
C THR A 186 15.02 -8.83 -11.22
N GLY A 187 16.03 -9.26 -11.99
CA GLY A 187 16.26 -8.82 -13.38
C GLY A 187 17.23 -7.64 -13.55
N ALA A 188 17.61 -6.94 -12.49
CA ALA A 188 18.65 -5.90 -12.54
C ALA A 188 20.06 -6.53 -12.49
N ARG A 189 20.90 -6.25 -13.48
CA ARG A 189 22.19 -6.95 -13.71
C ARG A 189 23.27 -6.81 -12.63
N GLN A 190 23.09 -6.04 -11.55
CA GLN A 190 24.06 -5.96 -10.43
C GLN A 190 23.56 -5.09 -9.26
N LYS A 191 22.94 -3.94 -9.56
CA LYS A 191 22.41 -3.01 -8.55
C LYS A 191 21.00 -2.58 -8.93
N VAL A 192 20.05 -2.87 -8.05
CA VAL A 192 18.64 -2.48 -8.20
C VAL A 192 18.50 -1.00 -7.85
N THR A 193 18.31 -0.17 -8.88
CA THR A 193 18.06 1.28 -8.80
C THR A 193 16.80 1.60 -9.59
N LEU A 194 16.21 2.78 -9.39
CA LEU A 194 15.02 3.19 -10.15
C LEU A 194 15.26 3.20 -11.67
N ASP A 195 16.47 3.58 -12.08
CA ASP A 195 16.86 3.59 -13.49
C ASP A 195 17.00 2.17 -14.04
N SER A 196 17.60 1.24 -13.27
CA SER A 196 17.78 -0.14 -13.74
C SER A 196 16.47 -0.92 -13.84
N VAL A 197 15.44 -0.55 -13.08
CA VAL A 197 14.10 -1.14 -13.15
C VAL A 197 13.15 -0.37 -14.07
N SER A 198 13.58 0.73 -14.69
CA SER A 198 12.70 1.64 -15.44
C SER A 198 12.12 1.04 -16.71
N ARG A 199 12.83 0.10 -17.35
CA ARG A 199 12.43 -0.55 -18.61
C ARG A 199 11.73 -1.87 -18.39
N ASN A 200 12.23 -2.68 -17.48
CA ASN A 200 11.62 -3.93 -17.06
C ASN A 200 12.04 -4.26 -15.63
N CYS A 201 11.21 -5.02 -14.94
CA CYS A 201 11.53 -5.61 -13.66
C CYS A 201 10.72 -6.89 -13.44
N PHE A 202 11.20 -7.73 -12.55
CA PHE A 202 10.42 -8.87 -12.06
C PHE A 202 10.01 -8.61 -10.62
N PHE A 203 8.72 -8.78 -10.31
CA PHE A 203 8.27 -8.91 -8.94
C PHE A 203 8.02 -10.34 -8.60
N GLU A 204 8.55 -10.76 -7.47
CA GLU A 204 8.08 -11.97 -6.84
C GLU A 204 6.70 -11.73 -6.22
N LEU A 205 5.67 -12.25 -6.87
CA LEU A 205 4.30 -12.24 -6.38
C LEU A 205 4.02 -13.56 -5.65
N SER A 206 3.20 -13.48 -4.62
CA SER A 206 2.77 -14.68 -3.90
C SER A 206 1.44 -14.46 -3.21
N ASP A 207 0.70 -15.54 -3.06
CA ASP A 207 -0.44 -15.66 -2.15
C ASP A 207 -0.13 -16.75 -1.09
N LYS A 208 -1.14 -17.34 -0.46
CA LYS A 208 -0.95 -18.42 0.51
C LYS A 208 -0.52 -19.75 -0.12
N ASN A 209 -0.85 -19.97 -1.39
CA ASN A 209 -0.74 -21.24 -2.10
C ASN A 209 0.39 -21.23 -3.15
N TRP A 210 0.73 -20.05 -3.67
CA TRP A 210 1.56 -19.88 -4.86
C TRP A 210 2.57 -18.76 -4.71
N ARG A 211 3.70 -18.92 -5.42
CA ARG A 211 4.76 -17.93 -5.56
C ARG A 211 5.30 -17.97 -6.98
N TRP A 212 5.41 -16.81 -7.62
CA TRP A 212 5.87 -16.70 -8.99
C TRP A 212 6.58 -15.36 -9.25
N ASP A 213 7.40 -15.33 -10.29
CA ASP A 213 8.05 -14.09 -10.74
C ASP A 213 7.22 -13.50 -11.90
N GLN A 214 6.64 -12.32 -11.70
CA GLN A 214 5.90 -11.59 -12.73
C GLN A 214 6.78 -10.54 -13.39
N LEU A 215 6.95 -10.63 -14.71
CA LEU A 215 7.63 -9.61 -15.52
C LEU A 215 6.71 -8.41 -15.74
N PHE A 216 7.21 -7.23 -15.45
CA PHE A 216 6.63 -5.94 -15.83
C PHE A 216 7.54 -5.29 -16.87
N GLN A 217 6.97 -4.87 -17.99
CA GLN A 217 7.74 -4.33 -19.11
C GLN A 217 7.14 -3.01 -19.59
N ASP A 218 8.02 -2.02 -19.79
CA ASP A 218 7.62 -0.72 -20.31
C ASP A 218 7.12 -0.87 -21.77
N PRO A 219 5.94 -0.29 -22.11
CA PRO A 219 5.38 -0.39 -23.45
C PRO A 219 6.33 0.05 -24.56
N SER A 220 7.19 1.05 -24.30
CA SER A 220 8.15 1.56 -25.29
C SER A 220 9.20 0.53 -25.72
N THR A 221 9.35 -0.56 -24.97
CA THR A 221 10.34 -1.62 -25.23
C THR A 221 9.78 -2.84 -25.98
N LEU A 222 8.47 -2.88 -26.28
CA LEU A 222 7.84 -4.02 -26.96
C LEU A 222 8.39 -4.25 -28.38
N HIS A 223 8.90 -3.20 -29.01
CA HIS A 223 9.52 -3.26 -30.33
C HIS A 223 11.04 -3.51 -30.30
N ASP A 224 11.65 -3.57 -29.11
CA ASP A 224 13.07 -3.84 -28.98
C ASP A 224 13.35 -5.35 -29.17
N PRO A 225 14.01 -5.76 -30.26
CA PRO A 225 14.25 -7.17 -30.57
C PRO A 225 15.09 -7.88 -29.51
N PHE A 226 15.88 -7.14 -28.71
CA PHE A 226 16.71 -7.73 -27.64
C PHE A 226 15.90 -8.13 -26.41
N THR A 227 14.64 -7.70 -26.30
CA THR A 227 13.81 -7.91 -25.11
C THR A 227 12.90 -9.14 -25.22
N ARG A 228 12.68 -9.66 -26.43
CA ARG A 228 11.77 -10.79 -26.70
C ARG A 228 12.27 -12.15 -26.22
N HIS A 229 13.54 -12.26 -25.84
CA HIS A 229 14.16 -13.52 -25.43
C HIS A 229 14.74 -13.47 -24.02
N SER A 230 14.12 -12.72 -23.11
CA SER A 230 14.55 -12.74 -21.71
C SER A 230 14.45 -14.18 -21.18
N PRO A 231 15.56 -14.88 -20.90
CA PRO A 231 15.55 -16.26 -20.40
C PRO A 231 15.07 -16.37 -18.95
N PHE A 232 14.48 -15.29 -18.43
CA PHE A 232 14.15 -15.08 -17.03
C PHE A 232 12.66 -15.16 -16.73
N THR A 233 11.80 -15.48 -17.71
CA THR A 233 10.44 -15.98 -17.40
C THR A 233 10.59 -17.35 -16.74
N ARG A 234 10.89 -17.32 -15.44
CA ARG A 234 10.78 -18.48 -14.58
C ARG A 234 9.29 -18.75 -14.49
N TYR A 235 8.84 -19.79 -15.19
CA TYR A 235 7.54 -20.37 -14.93
C TYR A 235 7.39 -20.56 -13.41
N PRO A 236 6.18 -20.32 -12.85
CA PRO A 236 5.90 -20.66 -11.46
C PRO A 236 6.38 -22.09 -11.28
N ASN A 237 7.35 -22.30 -10.39
CA ASN A 237 7.84 -23.64 -10.15
C ASN A 237 6.85 -24.27 -9.17
N PRO A 238 5.94 -25.17 -9.58
CA PRO A 238 4.99 -25.79 -8.66
C PRO A 238 5.73 -26.58 -7.55
N ALA A 239 6.98 -26.98 -7.76
CA ALA A 239 7.81 -27.62 -6.73
C ALA A 239 8.33 -26.64 -5.66
N LYS A 240 8.18 -25.32 -5.85
CA LYS A 240 8.39 -24.30 -4.80
C LYS A 240 7.14 -24.03 -3.98
N ARG A 241 6.04 -24.77 -4.17
CA ARG A 241 4.90 -24.75 -3.23
C ARG A 241 5.45 -25.00 -1.83
N ARG A 242 5.25 -24.05 -0.92
CA ARG A 242 5.51 -24.31 0.50
C ARG A 242 4.54 -25.42 0.90
N ILE A 243 5.06 -26.61 1.14
CA ILE A 243 4.40 -27.60 1.98
C ILE A 243 4.53 -27.03 3.39
N THR A 244 3.52 -26.27 3.81
CA THR A 244 3.29 -25.92 5.22
C THR A 244 2.04 -26.62 5.68
#